data_AF-A0A2G9T7A3-F1
#
_entry.id   AF-A0A2G9T7A3-F1
#
_cell.length_a   1.000
_cell.length_b   1.000
_cell.length_c   1.000
_cell.angle_alpha   90.00
_cell.angle_beta   90.00
_cell.angle_gamma   90.00
#
_symmetry.space_group_name_H-M   'P 1'
#
loop_
_entity.id
_entity.type
_entity.pdbx_description
1 polymer ?
#
loop_
_entity_poly.entity_id
_entity_poly.type
_entity_poly.pdbx_seq_one_letter_code
_entity_poly.pdbx_strand_id
1 'polypeptide(L)'
;MACFYLAMKVEEFYVTIDEFVGNLKSGTPEQNTTRILGLEPEIMRALRYQITIHCPYRPFEGHLMEMKTRMLLLNFNVESIREPADQFFRQALLSDAMLMYPPSQIALAALKYGLDSLDKSPDVLTEFLQKLMGVEDDWKGMHGDALQTIDKLINRCTLSSY
;
A
#
# COMPACT_ATOMS: atom_id res chain seq x y z
N MET A 1 -2.78 -8.73 18.09
CA MET A 1 -2.12 -10.05 18.30
C MET A 1 -2.77 -11.12 17.45
N ALA A 2 -4.03 -11.51 17.68
CA ALA A 2 -4.69 -12.56 16.90
C ALA A 2 -4.77 -12.28 15.38
N CYS A 3 -5.18 -11.07 14.96
CA CYS A 3 -5.19 -10.72 13.53
C CYS A 3 -3.80 -10.79 12.89
N PHE A 4 -2.75 -10.43 13.63
CA PHE A 4 -1.37 -10.45 13.15
C PHE A 4 -0.88 -11.89 12.99
N TYR A 5 -1.12 -12.75 13.99
CA TYR A 5 -0.78 -14.16 13.90
C TYR A 5 -1.54 -14.88 12.76
N LEU A 6 -2.82 -14.56 12.57
CA LEU A 6 -3.59 -15.06 11.44
C LEU A 6 -3.00 -14.58 10.10
N ALA A 7 -2.66 -13.30 9.98
CA ALA A 7 -2.04 -12.75 8.77
C ALA A 7 -0.70 -13.43 8.43
N MET A 8 0.14 -13.72 9.43
CA MET A 8 1.39 -14.46 9.21
C MET A 8 1.14 -15.84 8.59
N LYS A 9 0.11 -16.56 9.07
CA LYS A 9 -0.26 -17.87 8.50
C LYS A 9 -0.80 -17.77 7.08
N VAL A 10 -1.58 -16.73 6.79
CA VAL A 10 -2.12 -16.47 5.45
C VAL A 10 -1.02 -16.14 4.44
N GLU A 11 -0.03 -15.34 4.85
CA GLU A 11 1.11 -14.95 4.02
C GLU A 11 2.25 -15.98 4.01
N GLU A 12 2.00 -17.19 4.53
CA GLU A 12 2.98 -18.28 4.61
C GLU A 12 4.27 -17.91 5.37
N PHE A 13 4.20 -16.94 6.28
CA PHE A 13 5.29 -16.54 7.14
C PHE A 13 5.37 -17.46 8.37
N TYR A 14 6.16 -18.51 8.25
CA TYR A 14 6.24 -19.58 9.24
C TYR A 14 6.91 -19.12 10.54
N VAL A 15 6.09 -18.88 11.57
CA VAL A 15 6.51 -18.67 12.96
C VAL A 15 5.57 -19.47 13.85
N THR A 16 6.13 -20.25 14.77
CA THR A 16 5.33 -21.04 15.71
C THR A 16 4.60 -20.13 16.69
N ILE A 17 3.51 -20.60 17.29
CA ILE A 17 2.79 -19.79 18.27
C ILE A 17 3.64 -19.48 19.50
N ASP A 18 4.50 -20.41 19.92
CA ASP A 18 5.39 -20.24 21.07
C ASP A 18 6.44 -19.15 20.81
N GLU A 19 7.04 -19.14 19.61
CA GLU A 19 7.95 -18.06 19.18
C GLU A 19 7.21 -16.73 19.07
N PHE A 20 5.99 -16.73 18.56
CA PHE A 20 5.19 -15.52 18.42
C PHE A 20 4.86 -14.90 19.78
N VAL A 21 4.37 -15.70 20.74
CA VAL A 21 4.02 -15.20 22.08
C VAL A 21 5.25 -14.83 22.90
N GLY A 22 6.40 -15.47 22.66
CA GLY A 22 7.68 -15.11 23.29
C GLY A 22 8.15 -13.69 22.98
N ASN A 23 7.68 -13.09 21.87
CA ASN A 23 7.98 -11.71 21.49
C ASN A 23 7.04 -10.67 22.13
N LEU A 24 5.98 -11.10 22.84
CA LEU A 24 5.01 -10.20 23.44
C LEU A 24 5.53 -9.64 24.78
N LYS A 25 5.43 -8.32 24.95
CA LYS A 25 5.92 -7.62 26.16
C LYS A 25 4.98 -7.72 27.37
N SER A 26 3.81 -8.34 27.22
CA SER A 26 2.75 -8.33 28.23
C SER A 26 1.92 -9.62 28.21
N GLY A 27 1.47 -10.04 29.40
CA GLY A 27 0.70 -11.28 29.59
C GLY A 27 1.61 -12.52 29.69
N THR A 28 1.05 -13.65 30.16
CA THR A 28 1.81 -14.91 30.14
C THR A 28 1.68 -15.58 28.77
N PRO A 29 2.71 -16.34 28.33
CA PRO A 29 2.65 -17.08 27.07
C PRO A 29 1.39 -17.94 26.94
N GLU A 30 1.00 -18.66 27.99
CA GLU A 30 -0.14 -19.58 27.99
C GLU A 30 -1.47 -18.84 27.80
N GLN A 31 -1.63 -17.70 28.48
CA GLN A 31 -2.81 -16.84 28.35
C GLN A 31 -2.89 -16.24 26.94
N ASN A 32 -1.77 -15.76 26.41
CA ASN A 32 -1.70 -15.18 25.07
C ASN A 32 -1.99 -16.22 23.99
N THR A 33 -1.42 -17.42 24.09
CA THR A 33 -1.69 -18.55 23.20
C THR A 33 -3.16 -18.91 23.19
N THR A 34 -3.76 -19.10 24.37
CA THR A 34 -5.19 -19.43 24.50
C THR A 34 -6.07 -18.36 23.85
N ARG A 35 -5.74 -17.08 24.07
CA ARG A 35 -6.49 -15.96 23.51
C ARG A 35 -6.35 -15.85 21.98
N ILE A 36 -5.14 -16.03 21.46
CA ILE A 36 -4.87 -15.95 20.01
C ILE A 36 -5.61 -17.06 19.29
N LEU A 37 -5.45 -18.32 19.73
CA LEU A 37 -6.10 -19.47 19.12
C LEU A 37 -7.63 -19.44 19.27
N GLY A 38 -8.14 -18.94 20.40
CA GLY A 38 -9.58 -18.79 20.61
C GLY A 38 -10.21 -17.72 19.72
N LEU A 39 -9.51 -16.62 19.43
CA LEU A 39 -10.01 -15.54 18.57
C LEU A 39 -9.85 -15.83 17.08
N GLU A 40 -8.94 -16.71 16.69
CA GLU A 40 -8.66 -17.00 15.29
C GLU A 40 -9.89 -17.43 14.47
N PRO A 41 -10.66 -18.48 14.86
CA PRO A 41 -11.84 -18.88 14.10
C PRO A 41 -12.91 -17.77 14.08
N GLU A 42 -12.99 -16.97 15.15
CA GLU A 42 -13.91 -15.83 15.24
C GLU A 42 -13.57 -14.74 14.22
N ILE A 43 -12.29 -14.41 14.08
CA ILE A 43 -11.80 -13.45 13.08
C ILE A 43 -12.08 -13.96 11.66
N MET A 44 -11.75 -15.23 11.38
CA MET A 44 -12.02 -15.83 10.06
C MET A 44 -13.50 -15.79 9.70
N ARG A 45 -14.37 -16.10 10.66
CA ARG A 45 -15.83 -16.04 10.50
C ARG A 45 -16.32 -14.61 10.28
N ALA A 46 -15.80 -13.64 11.03
CA ALA A 46 -16.14 -12.23 10.88
C ALA A 46 -15.76 -11.68 9.49
N LEU A 47 -14.62 -12.12 8.95
CA LEU A 47 -14.15 -11.80 7.59
C LEU A 47 -14.84 -12.64 6.50
N ARG A 48 -15.82 -13.48 6.85
CA ARG A 48 -16.49 -14.41 5.91
C ARG A 48 -15.48 -15.25 5.12
N TYR A 49 -14.38 -15.63 5.76
CA TYR A 49 -13.27 -16.37 5.17
C TYR A 49 -12.56 -15.67 3.99
N GLN A 50 -12.80 -14.36 3.80
CA GLN A 50 -12.05 -13.52 2.86
C GLN A 50 -10.76 -13.05 3.53
N ILE A 51 -9.78 -13.95 3.60
CA ILE A 51 -8.51 -13.72 4.30
C ILE A 51 -7.38 -13.25 3.38
N THR A 52 -7.55 -13.34 2.06
CA THR A 52 -6.59 -12.81 1.08
C THR A 52 -6.71 -11.29 1.00
N ILE A 53 -5.67 -10.59 1.42
CA ILE A 53 -5.61 -9.13 1.38
C ILE A 53 -4.62 -8.68 0.31
N HIS A 54 -5.06 -7.79 -0.59
CA HIS A 54 -4.18 -7.23 -1.62
C HIS A 54 -3.55 -5.93 -1.11
N CYS A 55 -2.24 -5.94 -0.90
CA CYS A 55 -1.48 -4.77 -0.42
C CYS A 55 -0.95 -3.89 -1.58
N PRO A 56 -0.79 -2.57 -1.37
CA PRO A 56 -0.34 -1.65 -2.42
C PRO A 56 1.16 -1.75 -2.75
N TYR A 57 1.94 -2.48 -1.95
CA TYR A 57 3.38 -2.64 -2.17
C TYR A 57 3.70 -3.33 -3.51
N ARG A 58 2.93 -4.36 -3.89
CA ARG A 58 3.18 -5.10 -5.13
C ARG A 58 2.85 -4.29 -6.39
N PRO A 59 1.70 -3.60 -6.49
CA PRO A 59 1.46 -2.64 -7.57
C PRO A 59 2.52 -1.53 -7.64
N PHE A 60 2.99 -1.05 -6.49
CA PHE A 60 4.02 -0.01 -6.44
C PHE A 60 5.36 -0.47 -7.04
N GLU A 61 5.82 -1.68 -6.71
CA GLU A 61 6.99 -2.28 -7.39
C GLU A 61 6.79 -2.37 -8.91
N GLY A 62 5.59 -2.75 -9.34
CA GLY A 62 5.23 -2.80 -10.75
C GLY A 62 5.35 -1.42 -11.42
N HIS A 63 4.88 -0.36 -10.76
CA HIS A 63 5.01 0.99 -11.27
C HIS A 63 6.47 1.45 -11.37
N LEU A 64 7.29 1.21 -10.34
CA LEU A 64 8.72 1.56 -10.38
C LEU A 64 9.46 0.80 -11.47
N MET A 65 9.17 -0.50 -11.65
CA MET A 65 9.75 -1.29 -12.73
C MET A 65 9.36 -0.72 -14.10
N GLU A 66 8.08 -0.43 -14.30
CA GLU A 66 7.58 0.11 -15.56
C GLU A 66 8.19 1.47 -15.89
N MET A 67 8.36 2.36 -14.89
CA MET A 67 9.10 3.62 -15.06
C MET A 67 10.53 3.37 -15.53
N LYS A 68 11.26 2.44 -14.90
CA LYS A 68 12.63 2.11 -15.31
C LYS A 68 12.71 1.53 -16.73
N THR A 69 11.73 0.71 -17.13
CA THR A 69 11.75 0.05 -18.43
C THR A 69 11.27 0.96 -19.56
N ARG A 70 10.28 1.83 -19.32
CA ARG A 70 9.62 2.63 -20.36
C ARG A 70 9.99 4.12 -20.35
N MET A 71 10.60 4.62 -19.28
CA MET A 71 11.01 6.02 -19.15
C MET A 71 12.54 6.12 -19.04
N LEU A 72 13.23 5.69 -20.10
CA LEU A 72 14.70 5.61 -20.15
C LEU A 72 15.40 6.98 -20.09
N LEU A 73 14.66 8.08 -20.30
CA LEU A 73 15.18 9.45 -20.33
C LEU A 73 14.89 10.23 -19.03
N LEU A 74 14.56 9.54 -17.94
CA LEU A 74 14.40 10.19 -16.64
C LEU A 74 15.75 10.71 -16.12
N ASN A 75 15.82 12.00 -15.84
CA ASN A 75 17.01 12.66 -15.29
C ASN A 75 17.22 12.41 -13.79
N PHE A 76 16.60 11.37 -13.22
CA PHE A 76 16.71 11.04 -11.81
C PHE A 76 16.61 9.53 -11.58
N ASN A 77 17.13 9.10 -10.43
CA ASN A 77 17.03 7.70 -10.04
C ASN A 77 15.62 7.38 -9.52
N VAL A 78 14.88 6.54 -10.24
CA VAL A 78 13.52 6.07 -9.87
C VAL A 78 13.47 5.50 -8.45
N GLU A 79 14.54 4.90 -7.95
CA GLU A 79 14.59 4.34 -6.60
C GLU A 79 14.48 5.39 -5.49
N SER A 80 14.81 6.66 -5.78
CA SER A 80 14.66 7.76 -4.80
C SER A 80 13.21 8.01 -4.38
N ILE A 81 12.23 7.54 -5.17
CA ILE A 81 10.79 7.64 -4.87
C ILE A 81 10.39 6.75 -3.68
N ARG A 82 11.16 5.68 -3.39
CA ARG A 82 10.78 4.68 -2.38
C ARG A 82 10.62 5.27 -0.98
N GLU A 83 11.54 6.14 -0.57
CA GLU A 83 11.53 6.72 0.77
C GLU A 83 10.27 7.57 1.03
N PRO A 84 9.94 8.58 0.19
CA PRO A 84 8.69 9.33 0.38
C PRO A 84 7.44 8.46 0.15
N ALA A 85 7.48 7.46 -0.74
CA ALA A 85 6.37 6.52 -0.90
C ALA A 85 6.15 5.64 0.35
N ASP A 86 7.20 5.19 1.03
CA ASP A 86 7.08 4.45 2.30
C ASP A 86 6.47 5.31 3.40
N GLN A 87 6.84 6.60 3.46
CA GLN A 87 6.20 7.56 4.36
C GLN A 87 4.70 7.66 4.07
N PHE A 88 4.31 7.75 2.80
CA PHE A 88 2.90 7.76 2.39
C PHE A 88 2.18 6.46 2.76
N PHE A 89 2.79 5.29 2.55
CA PHE A 89 2.17 4.01 2.92
C PHE A 89 1.95 3.89 4.42
N ARG A 90 2.86 4.41 5.24
CA ARG A 90 2.68 4.47 6.70
C ARG A 90 1.48 5.32 7.09
N GLN A 91 1.30 6.49 6.45
CA GLN A 91 0.12 7.34 6.67
C GLN A 91 -1.16 6.64 6.21
N ALA A 92 -1.13 6.03 5.02
CA ALA A 92 -2.28 5.30 4.48
C ALA A 92 -2.69 4.11 5.38
N LEU A 93 -1.73 3.38 5.96
CA LEU A 93 -1.97 2.26 6.87
C LEU A 93 -2.61 2.68 8.20
N LEU A 94 -2.31 3.89 8.66
CA LEU A 94 -2.89 4.47 9.88
C LEU A 94 -4.24 5.18 9.63
N SER A 95 -4.67 5.24 8.37
CA SER A 95 -5.94 5.84 7.95
C SER A 95 -6.93 4.78 7.47
N ASP A 96 -8.12 5.21 7.05
CA ASP A 96 -9.11 4.35 6.41
C ASP A 96 -8.89 4.17 4.90
N ALA A 97 -7.81 4.75 4.33
CA ALA A 97 -7.49 4.66 2.91
C ALA A 97 -7.40 3.20 2.41
N MET A 98 -6.78 2.31 3.18
CA MET A 98 -6.62 0.89 2.83
C MET A 98 -7.95 0.12 2.72
N LEU A 99 -9.03 0.67 3.30
CA LEU A 99 -10.38 0.08 3.23
C LEU A 99 -11.24 0.72 2.14
N MET A 100 -10.95 1.98 1.79
CA MET A 100 -11.79 2.80 0.91
C MET A 100 -11.34 2.77 -0.55
N TYR A 101 -10.06 2.47 -0.81
CA TYR A 101 -9.47 2.55 -2.14
C TYR A 101 -8.77 1.22 -2.51
N PRO A 102 -8.80 0.84 -3.81
CA PRO A 102 -8.07 -0.32 -4.28
C PRO A 102 -6.56 -0.10 -4.18
N PRO A 103 -5.78 -1.18 -3.94
CA PRO A 103 -4.33 -1.10 -3.69
C PRO A 103 -3.54 -0.49 -4.85
N SER A 104 -4.01 -0.65 -6.10
CA SER A 104 -3.39 -0.02 -7.26
C SER A 104 -3.51 1.51 -7.25
N GLN A 105 -4.65 2.05 -6.80
CA GLN A 105 -4.84 3.50 -6.67
C GLN A 105 -3.99 4.06 -5.52
N ILE A 106 -3.89 3.32 -4.41
CA ILE A 106 -3.03 3.69 -3.28
C ILE A 106 -1.56 3.70 -3.71
N ALA A 107 -1.12 2.70 -4.47
CA ALA A 107 0.23 2.63 -5.02
C ALA A 107 0.53 3.79 -5.99
N LEU A 108 -0.42 4.13 -6.87
CA LEU A 108 -0.27 5.25 -7.79
C LEU A 108 -0.25 6.60 -7.06
N ALA A 109 -1.03 6.75 -5.99
CA ALA A 109 -0.98 7.92 -5.13
C ALA A 109 0.35 8.04 -4.38
N ALA A 110 0.90 6.91 -3.90
CA ALA A 110 2.24 6.88 -3.31
C ALA A 110 3.32 7.30 -4.31
N LEU A 111 3.20 6.85 -5.57
CA LEU A 111 4.08 7.26 -6.66
C LEU A 111 4.00 8.77 -6.91
N LYS A 112 2.78 9.31 -7.06
CA LYS A 112 2.56 10.76 -7.24
C LYS A 112 3.12 11.54 -6.05
N TYR A 113 2.83 11.13 -4.83
CA TYR A 113 3.35 11.75 -3.61
C TYR A 113 4.88 11.76 -3.58
N GLY A 114 5.53 10.66 -3.99
CA GLY A 114 6.98 10.58 -4.08
C GLY A 114 7.58 11.49 -5.15
N LEU A 115 6.93 11.61 -6.31
CA LEU A 115 7.34 12.55 -7.36
C LEU A 115 7.20 14.01 -6.89
N ASP A 116 6.07 14.34 -6.27
CA ASP A 116 5.78 15.68 -5.73
C ASP A 116 6.79 16.04 -4.61
N SER A 117 7.12 15.10 -3.72
CA SER A 117 8.09 15.30 -2.63
C SER A 117 9.53 15.51 -3.13
N LEU A 118 9.86 15.00 -4.31
CA LEU A 118 11.17 15.14 -4.95
C LEU A 118 11.24 16.31 -5.96
N ASP A 119 10.21 17.17 -5.95
CA ASP A 119 10.04 18.32 -6.84
C ASP A 119 10.21 17.93 -8.32
N LYS A 120 9.64 16.78 -8.70
CA LYS A 120 9.64 16.30 -10.09
C LYS A 120 8.48 16.91 -10.85
N SER A 121 8.66 17.14 -12.15
CA SER A 121 7.61 17.76 -12.95
C SER A 121 6.35 16.88 -12.96
N PRO A 122 5.15 17.49 -12.87
CA PRO A 122 3.88 16.76 -12.94
C PRO A 122 3.70 16.03 -14.29
N ASP A 123 4.46 16.44 -15.30
CA ASP A 123 4.51 15.81 -16.61
C ASP A 123 5.06 14.38 -16.55
N VAL A 124 5.93 14.05 -15.58
CA VAL A 124 6.49 12.69 -15.43
C VAL A 124 5.38 11.68 -15.15
N LEU A 125 4.45 12.02 -14.26
CA LEU A 125 3.32 11.14 -13.95
C LEU A 125 2.39 11.01 -15.15
N THR A 126 2.15 12.11 -15.87
CA THR A 126 1.30 12.11 -17.06
C THR A 126 1.90 11.26 -18.18
N GLU A 127 3.20 11.41 -18.45
CA GLU A 127 3.95 10.60 -19.42
C GLU A 127 3.93 9.12 -19.02
N PHE A 128 4.12 8.82 -17.74
CA PHE A 128 4.02 7.46 -17.21
C PHE A 128 2.65 6.85 -17.48
N LEU A 129 1.57 7.58 -17.19
CA LEU A 129 0.19 7.11 -17.37
C LEU A 129 -0.15 6.92 -18.85
N GLN A 130 0.29 7.84 -19.73
CA GLN A 130 0.13 7.70 -21.17
C GLN A 130 0.81 6.42 -21.69
N LYS A 131 2.06 6.17 -21.28
CA LYS A 131 2.82 4.97 -21.65
C LYS A 131 2.24 3.68 -21.08
N LEU A 132 1.67 3.74 -19.87
CA LEU A 132 1.03 2.60 -19.22
C LEU A 132 -0.27 2.21 -19.93
N MET A 133 -1.08 3.21 -20.33
CA MET A 133 -2.38 2.97 -20.97
C MET A 133 -2.29 2.79 -22.49
N GLY A 134 -1.17 3.15 -23.12
CA GLY A 134 -1.00 3.07 -24.56
C GLY A 134 -1.88 4.06 -25.33
N VAL A 135 -2.25 5.18 -24.71
CA VAL A 135 -3.09 6.24 -25.31
C VAL A 135 -2.22 7.47 -25.54
N GLU A 136 -1.99 7.83 -26.80
CA GLU A 136 -1.05 8.89 -27.18
C GLU A 136 -1.67 10.31 -27.11
N ASP A 137 -3.00 10.50 -27.25
CA ASP A 137 -3.55 11.85 -27.52
C ASP A 137 -4.73 12.36 -26.65
N ASP A 138 -5.48 11.54 -25.90
CA ASP A 138 -6.78 11.99 -25.32
C ASP A 138 -6.96 11.79 -23.80
N TRP A 139 -5.93 12.16 -23.03
CA TRP A 139 -5.92 12.02 -21.56
C TRP A 139 -6.98 12.88 -20.83
N LYS A 140 -7.30 14.07 -21.36
CA LYS A 140 -8.01 15.12 -20.61
C LYS A 140 -9.51 14.90 -20.46
N GLY A 141 -10.13 14.09 -21.33
CA GLY A 141 -11.60 13.97 -21.41
C GLY A 141 -12.23 12.88 -20.54
N MET A 142 -11.54 11.74 -20.34
CA MET A 142 -12.18 10.52 -19.83
C MET A 142 -11.65 10.03 -18.46
N HIS A 143 -10.48 10.49 -18.03
CA HIS A 143 -9.79 10.01 -16.81
C HIS A 143 -9.43 11.10 -15.79
N GLY A 144 -9.89 12.34 -15.98
CA GLY A 144 -9.69 13.43 -15.01
C GLY A 144 -10.21 13.09 -13.60
N ASP A 145 -11.25 12.26 -13.51
CA ASP A 145 -11.79 11.77 -12.23
C ASP A 145 -10.80 10.87 -11.46
N ALA A 146 -9.96 10.10 -12.17
CA ALA A 146 -8.96 9.23 -11.54
C ALA A 146 -7.83 10.05 -10.88
N LEU A 147 -7.32 11.10 -11.56
CA LEU A 147 -6.35 12.01 -10.98
C LEU A 147 -6.94 12.80 -9.81
N GLN A 148 -8.18 13.29 -9.96
CA GLN A 148 -8.88 13.95 -8.85
C GLN A 148 -9.07 13.02 -7.65
N THR A 149 -9.33 11.73 -7.89
CA THR A 149 -9.44 10.72 -6.83
C THR A 149 -8.10 10.50 -6.13
N ILE A 150 -7.00 10.46 -6.89
CA ILE A 150 -5.64 10.36 -6.33
C ILE A 150 -5.30 11.60 -5.50
N ASP A 151 -5.61 12.80 -5.97
CA ASP A 151 -5.37 14.03 -5.21
C ASP A 151 -6.22 14.08 -3.93
N LYS A 152 -7.49 13.65 -3.98
CA LYS A 152 -8.33 13.48 -2.80
C LYS A 152 -7.72 12.47 -1.81
N LEU A 153 -7.19 11.36 -2.32
CA LEU A 153 -6.53 10.33 -1.50
C LEU A 153 -5.28 10.89 -0.81
N ILE A 154 -4.42 11.60 -1.55
CA ILE A 154 -3.22 12.22 -1.01
C ILE A 154 -3.59 13.20 0.10
N ASN A 155 -4.54 14.10 -0.16
CA ASN A 155 -5.02 15.06 0.83
C ASN A 155 -5.58 14.36 2.08
N ARG A 156 -6.31 13.25 1.93
CA ARG A 156 -6.85 12.50 3.08
C ARG A 156 -5.73 11.93 3.97
N CYS A 157 -4.70 11.35 3.37
CA CYS A 157 -3.59 10.76 4.11
C CYS A 157 -2.68 11.84 4.75
N THR A 158 -2.48 12.98 4.08
CA THR A 158 -1.60 14.05 4.58
C THR A 158 -2.29 14.96 5.59
N LEU A 159 -3.59 15.24 5.44
CA LEU A 159 -4.36 16.08 6.37
C LEU A 159 -4.67 15.36 7.69
N SER A 160 -4.72 14.03 7.71
CA SER A 160 -4.93 13.25 8.94
C SER A 160 -3.70 13.24 9.86
N SER A 161 -2.59 13.88 9.46
CA SER A 161 -1.33 13.94 10.22
C SER A 161 -1.20 15.19 11.11
N TYR A 162 -2.27 15.97 11.29
CA TYR A 162 -2.34 17.15 12.16
C TYR A 162 -3.41 17.02 13.24
#